data_AF-A0A139Q0X6-F1
#
_entry.id   AF-A0A139Q0X6-F1
#
_cell.length_a   1.000
_cell.length_b   1.000
_cell.length_c   1.000
_cell.angle_alpha   90.00
_cell.angle_beta   90.00
_cell.angle_gamma   90.00
#
_symmetry.space_group_name_H-M   'P 1'
#
loop_
_entity.id
_entity.type
_entity.pdbx_description
1 polymer ?
#
loop_
_entity_poly.entity_id
_entity_poly.type
_entity_poly.pdbx_seq_one_letter_code
_entity_poly.pdbx_strand_id
1 'polypeptide(L)' 'MIAQFWARYTGFPSTADLIIAGAVMPFVPGIALTNAVRDIMTNHINSGMSKMFESLLITLALGAGTSVALVLMT' A
#
# COMPACT_ATOMS: atom_id res chain seq x y z
N MET A 1 1.85 -3.39 -16.84
CA MET A 1 1.81 -4.01 -18.18
C MET A 1 0.57 -4.87 -18.41
N ILE A 2 0.27 -5.86 -17.56
CA ILE A 2 -0.95 -6.69 -17.72
C ILE A 2 -2.24 -5.84 -17.68
N ALA A 3 -2.37 -4.90 -16.73
CA ALA A 3 -3.55 -4.02 -16.66
C ALA A 3 -3.74 -3.15 -17.91
N GLN A 4 -2.65 -2.67 -18.53
CA GLN A 4 -2.70 -1.90 -19.78
C GLN A 4 -3.12 -2.76 -20.97
N PHE A 5 -2.70 -4.03 -20.98
CA PHE A 5 -3.14 -4.99 -21.99
C PHE A 5 -4.65 -5.24 -21.88
N TRP A 6 -5.18 -5.47 -20.68
CA TRP A 6 -6.62 -5.64 -20.47
C TRP A 6 -7.44 -4.39 -20.81
N ALA A 7 -6.95 -3.20 -20.42
CA ALA A 7 -7.56 -1.92 -20.77
C ALA A 7 -7.73 -1.72 -22.28
N ARG A 8 -6.76 -2.21 -23.07
CA ARG A 8 -6.81 -2.14 -24.53
C ARG A 8 -7.94 -3.01 -25.13
N TYR A 9 -8.31 -4.10 -24.47
CA TYR A 9 -9.34 -5.03 -24.95
C TYR A 9 -10.75 -4.73 -24.42
N THR A 10 -10.88 -4.16 -23.23
CA THR A 10 -12.19 -3.95 -22.59
C THR A 10 -12.84 -2.59 -22.91
N GLY A 11 -12.09 -1.66 -23.52
CA GLY A 11 -12.60 -0.32 -23.86
C GLY A 11 -12.90 0.57 -22.65
N PHE A 12 -12.58 0.13 -21.43
CA PHE A 12 -12.74 0.91 -20.22
C PHE A 12 -11.70 2.05 -20.15
N PRO A 13 -12.13 3.29 -19.85
CA PRO A 13 -11.19 4.38 -19.62
C PRO A 13 -10.37 4.06 -18.36
N SER A 14 -9.08 3.80 -18.55
CA SER A 14 -8.12 3.57 -17.47
C SER A 14 -6.90 4.44 -17.71
N THR A 15 -6.60 5.29 -16.74
CA THR A 15 -5.38 6.11 -16.72
C THR A 15 -4.28 5.34 -16.00
N ALA A 16 -3.03 5.68 -16.30
CA ALA A 16 -1.89 5.07 -15.61
C ALA A 16 -1.95 5.31 -14.08
N ASP A 17 -2.44 6.48 -13.65
CA ASP A 17 -2.67 6.81 -12.25
C ASP A 17 -3.68 5.87 -11.57
N LEU A 18 -4.78 5.52 -12.25
CA LEU A 18 -5.77 4.57 -11.73
C LEU A 18 -5.19 3.16 -11.59
N ILE A 19 -4.33 2.77 -12.53
CA ILE A 19 -3.65 1.46 -12.51
C ILE A 19 -2.63 1.42 -11.35
N ILE A 20 -1.86 2.49 -11.16
CA ILE A 20 -0.88 2.59 -10.07
C ILE A 20 -1.61 2.63 -8.72
N ALA A 21 -2.65 3.45 -8.57
CA ALA A 21 -3.44 3.53 -7.34
C ALA A 21 -4.09 2.19 -6.98
N GLY A 22 -4.68 1.49 -7.97
CA GLY A 22 -5.25 0.16 -7.78
C GLY A 22 -4.22 -0.92 -7.44
N ALA A 23 -2.99 -0.80 -7.98
CA ALA A 23 -1.90 -1.68 -7.61
C ALA A 23 -1.40 -1.44 -6.19
N VAL A 24 -1.39 -0.19 -5.71
CA VAL A 24 -0.82 0.18 -4.40
C VAL A 24 -1.79 0.00 -3.23
N MET A 25 -3.10 0.22 -3.42
CA MET A 25 -4.10 0.17 -2.33
C MET A 25 -4.07 -1.11 -1.46
N PRO A 26 -3.95 -2.34 -2.01
CA PRO A 26 -3.98 -3.56 -1.20
C PRO A 26 -2.77 -3.71 -0.27
N PHE A 27 -1.67 -3.03 -0.59
CA PHE A 27 -0.42 -3.17 0.14
C PHE A 27 -0.34 -2.26 1.36
N VAL A 28 -1.28 -1.32 1.55
CA VAL A 28 -1.29 -0.47 2.74
C VAL A 28 -1.69 -1.33 3.95
N PRO A 29 -0.82 -1.51 4.95
CA PRO A 29 -1.04 -2.40 6.08
C PRO A 29 -1.97 -1.80 7.14
N GLY A 30 -3.13 -1.28 6.72
CA GLY A 30 -4.08 -0.57 7.59
C GLY A 30 -4.64 -1.44 8.71
N ILE A 31 -5.01 -2.70 8.39
CA ILE A 31 -5.48 -3.69 9.37
C ILE A 31 -4.38 -4.05 10.38
N ALA A 32 -3.12 -4.17 9.92
CA ALA A 32 -2.00 -4.46 10.81
C ALA A 32 -1.75 -3.31 11.79
N LEU A 33 -1.87 -2.06 11.32
CA LEU A 33 -1.70 -0.87 12.14
C LEU A 33 -2.85 -0.74 13.17
N THR A 34 -4.10 -0.95 12.76
CA THR A 34 -5.24 -0.96 13.71
C THR A 34 -5.13 -2.09 14.73
N ASN A 35 -4.70 -3.28 14.31
CA ASN A 35 -4.43 -4.39 15.23
C ASN A 35 -3.27 -4.09 16.18
N ALA A 36 -2.22 -3.40 15.73
CA ALA A 36 -1.12 -2.98 16.59
C ALA A 36 -1.60 -2.02 17.70
N VAL A 37 -2.42 -1.03 17.35
CA VAL A 37 -3.04 -0.10 18.32
C VAL A 37 -3.95 -0.87 19.29
N ARG A 38 -4.74 -1.82 18.79
CA ARG A 38 -5.57 -2.69 19.64
C ARG A 38 -4.74 -3.50 20.63
N ASP A 39 -3.65 -4.09 20.17
CA ASP A 39 -2.74 -4.88 21.02
C ASP A 39 -2.09 -4.00 22.11
N ILE A 40 -1.77 -2.73 21.81
CA ILE A 40 -1.30 -1.77 22.83
C ILE A 40 -2.41 -1.50 23.86
N MET A 41 -3.66 -1.28 23.42
CA MET A 41 -4.81 -1.02 24.30
C MET A 41 -5.18 -2.21 25.19
N THR A 42 -4.88 -3.44 24.77
CA THR A 42 -5.14 -4.67 25.54
C THR A 42 -3.96 -5.11 26.42
N ASN A 43 -2.97 -4.22 26.64
CA ASN A 43 -1.73 -4.48 27.39
C ASN A 43 -0.76 -5.49 26.74
N HIS A 44 -0.94 -5.82 25.46
CA HIS A 44 0.02 -6.58 24.67
C HIS A 44 1.03 -5.67 23.97
N ILE A 45 1.76 -4.88 24.77
CA ILE A 45 2.67 -3.83 24.28
C ILE A 45 3.80 -4.34 23.39
N ASN A 46 4.41 -5.50 23.66
CA ASN A 46 5.47 -6.04 22.81
C ASN A 46 4.94 -6.45 21.42
N SER A 47 3.77 -7.09 21.35
CA SER A 47 3.10 -7.44 20.09
C SER A 47 2.69 -6.17 19.32
N GLY A 48 2.08 -5.22 20.03
CA GLY A 48 1.64 -3.96 19.47
C GLY A 48 2.79 -3.14 18.89
N MET A 49 3.89 -2.98 19.62
CA MET A 49 5.07 -2.24 19.14
C MET A 49 5.71 -2.93 17.93
N SER A 50 5.87 -4.25 17.95
CA SER A 50 6.44 -5.01 16.82
C SER A 50 5.62 -4.83 15.54
N LYS A 51 4.31 -5.02 15.62
CA LYS A 51 3.40 -4.86 14.47
C LYS A 51 3.31 -3.41 14.00
N MET A 52 3.39 -2.45 14.93
CA MET A 52 3.41 -1.03 14.60
C MET A 52 4.65 -0.69 13.77
N PHE A 53 5.84 -1.10 14.21
CA PHE A 53 7.08 -0.90 13.46
C PHE A 53 7.09 -1.61 12.10
N GLU A 54 6.63 -2.85 12.04
CA GLU A 54 6.51 -3.60 10.79
C GLU A 54 5.61 -2.85 9.79
N SER A 55 4.40 -2.47 10.21
CA SER A 55 3.47 -1.76 9.33
C SER A 55 4.01 -0.40 8.89
N LEU A 56 4.76 0.29 9.75
CA LEU A 56 5.33 1.61 9.49
C LEU A 56 6.48 1.52 8.48
N LEU A 57 7.38 0.55 8.64
CA LEU A 57 8.47 0.31 7.69
C LEU A 57 7.96 -0.12 6.32
N ILE A 58 6.95 -0.99 6.26
CA ILE A 58 6.31 -1.41 5.01
C ILE A 58 5.65 -0.21 4.31
N THR A 59 4.90 0.60 5.05
CA THR A 59 4.21 1.78 4.49
C THR A 59 5.22 2.82 3.99
N LEU A 60 6.32 3.05 4.73
CA LEU A 60 7.39 3.95 4.29
C LEU A 60 8.07 3.44 3.02
N ALA A 61 8.41 2.15 2.96
CA ALA A 61 9.02 1.56 1.78
C ALA A 61 8.10 1.63 0.55
N LEU A 62 6.81 1.35 0.72
CA LEU A 62 5.79 1.53 -0.32
C LEU A 62 5.66 2.99 -0.75
N GLY A 63 5.57 3.92 0.18
CA GLY A 63 5.45 5.35 -0.12
C GLY A 63 6.65 5.89 -0.89
N ALA A 64 7.87 5.52 -0.46
CA ALA A 64 9.09 5.90 -1.16
C ALA A 64 9.16 5.29 -2.57
N GLY A 65 8.92 3.98 -2.71
CA GLY A 65 8.98 3.30 -4.01
C GLY A 65 7.94 3.80 -5.00
N THR A 66 6.71 4.03 -4.53
CA THR A 66 5.62 4.56 -5.38
C THR A 66 5.86 6.01 -5.80
N SER A 67 6.37 6.85 -4.90
CA SER A 67 6.74 8.23 -5.23
C SER A 67 7.85 8.28 -6.28
N VAL A 68 8.90 7.45 -6.13
CA VAL A 68 9.98 7.35 -7.11
C VAL A 68 9.46 6.85 -8.46
N ALA A 69 8.56 5.87 -8.47
CA ALA A 69 7.95 5.37 -9.71
C ALA A 69 7.11 6.43 -10.43
N LEU A 70 6.35 7.24 -9.69
CA LEU A 70 5.60 8.36 -10.27
C LEU A 70 6.52 9.42 -10.87
N VAL A 71 7.58 9.81 -10.14
CA VAL A 71 8.57 10.79 -10.62
C VAL A 71 9.33 10.30 -11.86
N LEU A 72 9.60 8.99 -11.98
CA LEU A 72 10.23 8.42 -13.16
C LEU A 72 9.29 8.33 -14.37
N MET A 73 7.97 8.32 -14.15
CA MET A 73 6.98 8.19 -15.22
C MET A 73 6.53 9.54 -15.79
N THR A 74 6.71 10.62 -15.03
CA THR A 74 6.56 12.02 -15.47
C THR A 74 7.78 12.48 -16.26
#